data_AF-A0A285P4B5-F1
#
_entry.id   AF-A0A285P4B5-F1
#
_cell.length_a   1.000
_cell.length_b   1.000
_cell.length_c   1.000
_cell.angle_alpha   90.00
_cell.angle_beta   90.00
_cell.angle_gamma   90.00
#
_symmetry.space_group_name_H-M   'P 1'
#
loop_
_entity.id
_entity.type
_entity.pdbx_description
1 polymer ?
#
loop_
_entity_poly.entity_id
_entity_poly.type
_entity_poly.pdbx_seq_one_letter_code
_entity_poly.pdbx_strand_id
1 'polypeptide(L)' 'PVAFIERGTTHEQRTLISSLLEVSQSPPEVNPPAVMVVGKVVKLREVLKKTLEEVLV' A
#
# COMPACT_ATOMS: atom_id res chain seq x y z
N PRO A 1 -10.85 -1.10 1.53
CA PRO A 1 -9.44 -1.47 1.36
C PRO A 1 -8.57 -0.32 1.83
N VAL A 2 -7.49 -0.64 2.53
CA VAL A 2 -6.55 0.30 3.10
C VAL A 2 -5.15 -0.12 2.63
N ALA A 3 -4.29 0.85 2.35
CA ALA A 3 -2.87 0.63 2.15
C ALA A 3 -2.07 1.49 3.12
N PHE A 4 -1.03 0.93 3.71
CA PHE A 4 0.03 1.68 4.38
C PHE A 4 1.26 1.68 3.49
N ILE A 5 1.83 2.84 3.25
CA ILE A 5 3.02 3.03 2.42
C ILE A 5 4.09 3.66 3.30
N GLU A 6 5.04 2.84 3.75
CA GLU A 6 6.20 3.30 4.52
C GLU A 6 7.30 3.78 3.59
N ARG A 7 8.03 4.84 3.97
CA ARG A 7 9.21 5.35 3.24
C ARG A 7 8.96 5.47 1.73
N GLY A 8 7.81 6.06 1.38
CA GLY A 8 7.34 6.14 -0.01
C GLY A 8 8.39 6.73 -0.95
N THR A 9 8.45 6.22 -2.18
CA THR A 9 9.41 6.58 -3.26
C THR A 9 10.88 6.24 -3.00
N THR A 10 11.23 5.65 -1.86
CA THR A 10 12.59 5.16 -1.58
C THR A 10 12.75 3.69 -1.98
N HIS A 11 13.99 3.21 -2.04
CA HIS A 11 14.29 1.78 -2.24
C HIS A 11 13.82 0.89 -1.08
N GLU A 12 13.57 1.48 0.10
CA GLU A 12 13.10 0.78 1.30
C GLU A 12 11.57 0.83 1.46
N GLN A 13 10.85 1.26 0.42
CA GLN A 13 9.40 1.38 0.44
C GLN A 13 8.76 0.04 0.77
N ARG A 14 7.94 0.00 1.84
CA ARG A 14 7.12 -1.16 2.20
C ARG A 14 5.65 -0.79 2.06
N THR A 15 4.91 -1.56 1.26
CA THR A 15 3.45 -1.39 1.13
C THR A 15 2.73 -2.57 1.78
N LEU A 16 1.84 -2.27 2.72
CA LEU A 16 0.97 -3.24 3.39
C LEU A 16 -0.47 -2.99 2.97
N ILE A 17 -1.21 -4.05 2.64
CA ILE A 17 -2.63 -3.97 2.28
C ILE A 17 -3.46 -4.56 3.41
N SER A 18 -4.54 -3.87 3.77
CA SER A 18 -5.44 -4.26 4.86
C SER A 18 -6.89 -3.80 4.59
N SER A 19 -7.76 -3.92 5.58
CA SER A 19 -9.12 -3.41 5.62
C SER A 19 -9.34 -2.50 6.83
N LEU A 20 -10.35 -1.62 6.78
CA LEU A 20 -10.68 -0.77 7.94
C LEU A 20 -11.08 -1.62 9.17
N LEU A 21 -11.70 -2.78 8.96
CA LEU A 21 -12.04 -3.72 10.02
C LEU A 21 -10.78 -4.23 10.72
N GLU A 22 -9.83 -4.74 9.96
CA GLU A 22 -8.56 -5.24 10.48
C GLU A 22 -7.77 -4.12 11.19
N VAL A 23 -7.70 -2.92 10.60
CA VAL A 23 -7.09 -1.75 11.25
C VAL A 23 -7.75 -1.44 12.60
N SER A 24 -9.06 -1.63 12.74
CA SER A 24 -9.77 -1.37 14.00
C SER A 24 -9.60 -2.46 15.07
N GLN A 25 -9.35 -3.71 14.66
CA GLN A 25 -9.34 -4.87 15.57
C GLN A 25 -7.93 -5.39 15.86
N SER A 26 -7.06 -5.37 14.85
CA SER A 26 -5.71 -5.93 14.87
C SER A 26 -4.86 -5.16 13.87
N PRO A 27 -4.52 -3.90 14.18
CA PRO A 27 -3.82 -3.03 13.23
C PRO A 27 -2.48 -3.65 12.81
N PRO A 28 -2.12 -3.59 11.52
CA PRO A 28 -0.83 -4.06 11.06
C PRO A 28 0.29 -3.21 11.66
N GLU A 29 1.46 -3.82 11.89
CA GLU A 29 2.64 -3.08 12.32
C GLU A 29 3.12 -2.16 11.19
N VAL A 30 3.20 -0.85 11.46
CA VAL A 30 3.59 0.17 10.49
C VAL A 30 4.62 1.10 11.11
N ASN A 31 5.77 1.25 10.45
CA ASN A 31 6.86 2.10 10.92
C ASN A 31 6.81 3.48 10.22
N PRO A 32 6.74 4.61 10.97
CA PRO A 32 6.87 5.94 10.39
C PRO A 32 8.25 6.18 9.73
N PRO A 33 8.34 7.06 8.70
CA PRO A 33 7.25 7.79 8.08
C PRO A 33 6.40 6.90 7.17
N ALA A 34 5.07 7.00 7.31
CA ALA A 34 4.12 6.22 6.53
C ALA A 34 2.85 7.00 6.17
N VAL A 35 2.26 6.69 5.02
CA VAL A 35 0.97 7.24 4.56
C VAL A 35 -0.08 6.14 4.55
N MET A 36 -1.26 6.42 5.10
CA MET A 36 -2.44 5.55 5.00
C MET A 36 -3.37 6.04 3.89
N VAL A 37 -3.67 5.17 2.93
CA VAL A 37 -4.63 5.44 1.84
C VAL A 37 -5.86 4.57 2.04
N VAL A 38 -7.04 5.20 2.09
CA VAL A 38 -8.32 4.50 2.27
C VAL A 38 -9.18 4.68 1.02
N GLY A 39 -9.60 3.57 0.41
CA GLY A 39 -10.52 3.63 -0.73
C GLY A 39 -10.48 2.42 -1.64
N LYS A 40 -11.39 2.38 -2.62
CA LYS A 40 -11.40 1.32 -3.65
C LYS A 40 -10.18 1.40 -4.58
N VAL A 41 -9.59 2.59 -4.72
CA VAL A 41 -8.38 2.85 -5.52
C VAL A 41 -7.18 1.98 -5.12
N VAL A 42 -7.10 1.54 -3.86
CA VAL A 42 -6.05 0.62 -3.38
C VAL A 42 -6.02 -0.70 -4.17
N LYS A 43 -7.18 -1.17 -4.66
CA LYS A 43 -7.26 -2.39 -5.47
C LYS A 43 -6.58 -2.26 -6.84
N LEU A 44 -6.41 -1.04 -7.35
CA LEU A 44 -5.78 -0.79 -8.64
C LEU A 44 -4.26 -0.99 -8.60
N ARG A 45 -3.65 -1.09 -7.40
CA ARG A 45 -2.21 -1.26 -7.24
C ARG A 45 -1.65 -2.42 -8.05
N GLU A 46 -2.29 -3.58 -8.01
CA GLU A 46 -1.81 -4.77 -8.72
C GLU A 46 -1.88 -4.61 -10.24
N VAL A 47 -2.95 -3.98 -10.72
CA VAL A 47 -3.10 -3.67 -12.15
C VAL A 47 -2.02 -2.68 -12.60
N LEU A 48 -1.84 -1.59 -11.87
CA LEU A 48 -0.87 -0.54 -12.20
C LEU A 48 0.58 -1.03 -12.09
N LYS A 49 0.90 -1.84 -11.08
CA LYS A 49 2.25 -2.41 -10.89
C LYS A 49 2.61 -3.32 -12.06
N LYS A 50 1.70 -4.19 -12.48
CA LYS A 50 1.88 -5.04 -13.65
C LYS A 50 2.08 -4.22 -14.93
N THR A 51 1.23 -3.21 -15.18
CA THR A 51 1.38 -2.34 -16.35
C THR A 51 2.71 -1.58 -16.36
N LEU A 52 3.19 -1.11 -15.20
CA LEU A 52 4.51 -0.47 -15.09
C LEU A 52 5.65 -1.44 -15.41
N GLU A 53 5.57 -2.69 -14.94
CA GLU A 53 6.53 -3.74 -15.26
C GLU A 53 6.51 -4.09 -16.76
N GLU A 54 5.35 -4.09 -17.41
CA GLU A 54 5.22 -4.35 -18.87
C GLU A 54 5.69 -3.20 -19.77
N VAL A 55 5.68 -1.96 -19.27
CA VAL A 55 6.05 -0.76 -20.05
C VAL A 55 7.53 -0.39 -19.91
N LEU A 56 8.15 -0.73 -18.77
CA LEU A 56 9.55 -0.41 -18.46
C LEU A 56 10.53 -1.55 -18.80
N VAL A 57 10.03 -2.68 -19.29
CA VAL A 57 10.81 -3.82 -19.81
C VAL A 57 10.68 -3.87 -21.33
#